data_AF-A0A963FXG3-F1
#
_entry.id   AF-A0A963FXG3-F1
#
_cell.length_a   1.000
_cell.length_b   1.000
_cell.length_c   1.000
_cell.angle_alpha   90.00
_cell.angle_beta   90.00
_cell.angle_gamma   90.00
#
_symmetry.space_group_name_H-M   'P 1'
#
loop_
_entity.id
_entity.type
_entity.pdbx_description
1 polymer ?
#
loop_
_entity_poly.entity_id
_entity_poly.type
_entity_poly.pdbx_seq_one_letter_code
_entity_poly.pdbx_strand_id
1 'polypeptide(L)'
;MQKNAIPLTLMLLAGNALAQTQPPAAEPPATQEKPAISVPAHSAEEELAALRPVLIGRKYLDQARQRLAVQLARMSRGMDDPGPWVEDNALVVRDFFADVQIMYALEFKENAQLVSHGMMKRWGMDPDRLHQRALANLDRAGEIAVKQVGKLPWLHVIETEDGYAASRVLLHWRWAELTLGLGEALILGMPTRDVVVFTAVQEREKIEQLRETVETVERHQGRPITRKLFQWTPQGWQEYEAPMLDQAEQERGQQ
;
A
#
# COMPACT_ATOMS: atom_id res chain seq x y z
N MET A 1 41.55 -29.85 22.04
CA MET A 1 40.22 -29.34 22.44
C MET A 1 39.80 -28.34 21.38
N GLN A 2 38.89 -28.76 20.50
CA GLN A 2 38.57 -28.10 19.23
C GLN A 2 37.44 -27.07 19.38
N LYS A 3 37.52 -26.04 18.55
CA LYS A 3 36.64 -24.87 18.37
C LYS A 3 35.19 -25.26 18.05
N ASN A 4 34.22 -24.41 18.44
CA ASN A 4 33.37 -23.66 17.48
C ASN A 4 32.29 -22.82 18.16
N ALA A 5 32.18 -21.58 17.69
CA ALA A 5 31.02 -20.70 17.83
C ALA A 5 29.88 -21.15 16.90
N ILE A 6 28.62 -20.93 17.28
CA ILE A 6 27.45 -20.97 16.37
C ILE A 6 26.44 -19.88 16.79
N PRO A 7 25.90 -19.07 15.86
CA PRO A 7 24.92 -18.01 16.10
C PRO A 7 23.47 -18.54 16.14
N LEU A 8 22.57 -17.86 16.86
CA LEU A 8 21.14 -18.19 16.86
C LEU A 8 20.40 -17.41 15.76
N THR A 9 20.23 -18.07 14.62
CA THR A 9 19.29 -17.70 13.54
C THR A 9 17.91 -18.27 13.88
N LEU A 10 16.87 -17.43 13.93
CA LEU A 10 15.49 -17.87 14.10
C LEU A 10 14.89 -18.27 12.74
N MET A 11 14.85 -19.57 12.47
CA MET A 11 13.92 -20.19 11.52
C MET A 11 12.72 -20.73 12.30
N LEU A 12 11.50 -20.43 11.85
CA LEU A 12 10.46 -21.40 11.47
C LEU A 12 9.07 -20.75 11.45
N LEU A 13 8.46 -20.71 10.27
CA LEU A 13 7.16 -21.31 10.00
C LEU A 13 7.16 -21.75 8.52
N ALA A 14 7.55 -23.01 8.30
CA ALA A 14 7.34 -23.72 7.04
C ALA A 14 6.37 -24.87 7.33
N GLY A 15 5.15 -24.76 6.82
CA GLY A 15 4.24 -25.88 6.59
C GLY A 15 4.40 -26.32 5.13
N ASN A 16 4.70 -27.60 4.93
CA ASN A 16 5.02 -28.23 3.66
C ASN A 16 3.98 -28.02 2.56
N ALA A 17 4.40 -27.45 1.44
CA ALA A 17 3.96 -27.88 0.11
C ALA A 17 5.22 -28.06 -0.74
N LEU A 18 5.38 -29.25 -1.34
CA LEU A 18 6.43 -29.59 -2.29
C LEU A 18 6.40 -28.60 -3.46
N ALA A 19 7.25 -27.58 -3.44
CA ALA A 19 7.48 -26.69 -4.57
C ALA A 19 8.78 -27.11 -5.25
N GLN A 20 8.62 -27.68 -6.44
CA GLN A 20 9.70 -27.82 -7.42
C GLN A 20 10.36 -26.45 -7.61
N THR A 21 11.69 -26.43 -7.62
CA THR A 21 12.50 -25.25 -7.90
C THR A 21 12.27 -24.79 -9.35
N GLN A 22 11.22 -24.02 -9.54
CA GLN A 22 10.98 -23.28 -10.77
C GLN A 22 11.85 -22.01 -10.70
N PRO A 23 12.70 -21.74 -11.72
CA PRO A 23 13.45 -20.47 -11.77
C PRO A 23 12.47 -19.29 -11.70
N PRO A 24 12.91 -18.09 -11.25
CA PRO A 24 12.03 -16.94 -11.12
C PRO A 24 11.27 -16.78 -12.43
N ALA A 25 9.95 -16.97 -12.37
CA ALA A 25 9.09 -16.81 -13.51
C ALA A 25 9.40 -15.41 -14.07
N ALA A 26 9.87 -15.37 -15.31
CA ALA A 26 9.95 -14.13 -16.05
C ALA A 26 8.64 -13.39 -15.81
N GLU A 27 8.73 -12.12 -15.40
CA GLU A 27 7.57 -11.25 -15.31
C GLU A 27 6.72 -11.51 -16.56
N PRO A 28 5.43 -11.88 -16.42
CA PRO A 28 4.59 -12.01 -17.61
C PRO A 28 4.74 -10.69 -18.37
N PRO A 29 4.98 -10.74 -19.69
CA PRO A 29 5.22 -9.52 -20.45
C PRO A 29 4.08 -8.57 -20.11
N ALA A 30 4.44 -7.36 -19.67
CA ALA A 30 3.49 -6.29 -19.40
C ALA A 30 2.46 -6.33 -20.53
N THR A 31 1.26 -6.83 -20.20
CA THR A 31 0.21 -6.96 -21.19
C THR A 31 0.04 -5.55 -21.71
N GLN A 32 0.22 -5.37 -23.01
CA GLN A 32 0.14 -4.07 -23.65
C GLN A 32 -1.27 -3.55 -23.38
N GLU A 33 -1.45 -2.77 -22.31
CA GLU A 33 -2.66 -2.02 -22.04
C GLU A 33 -2.72 -0.98 -23.13
N LYS A 34 -3.34 -1.35 -24.25
CA LYS A 34 -3.74 -0.45 -25.31
C LYS A 34 -4.58 0.64 -24.62
N PRO A 35 -4.13 1.91 -24.51
CA PRO A 35 -4.98 2.99 -24.08
C PRO A 35 -5.90 3.30 -25.26
N ALA A 36 -6.90 2.46 -25.42
CA ALA A 36 -7.89 2.63 -26.45
C ALA A 36 -8.94 3.62 -25.93
N ILE A 37 -9.28 4.57 -26.79
CA ILE A 37 -10.66 5.02 -26.91
C ILE A 37 -11.48 3.76 -27.21
N SER A 38 -11.86 3.01 -26.19
CA SER A 38 -12.74 1.85 -26.29
C SER A 38 -14.09 2.24 -25.72
N VAL A 39 -15.16 1.83 -26.42
CA VAL A 39 -16.49 1.74 -25.82
C VAL A 39 -16.32 1.06 -24.45
N PRO A 40 -16.87 1.62 -23.36
CA PRO A 40 -16.76 1.01 -22.05
C PRO A 40 -17.23 -0.44 -22.13
N ALA A 41 -16.36 -1.39 -21.76
CA ALA A 41 -16.72 -2.80 -21.72
C ALA A 41 -17.77 -3.09 -20.62
N HIS A 42 -17.89 -2.17 -19.67
CA HIS A 42 -18.80 -2.19 -18.53
C HIS A 42 -19.65 -0.92 -18.51
N SER A 43 -20.86 -1.03 -17.99
CA SER A 43 -21.69 0.13 -17.69
C SER A 43 -21.04 1.01 -16.61
N ALA A 44 -21.39 2.31 -16.58
CA ALA A 44 -20.89 3.22 -15.55
C ALA A 44 -21.23 2.73 -14.13
N GLU A 45 -22.38 2.08 -13.93
CA GLU A 45 -22.76 1.52 -12.64
C GLU A 45 -21.85 0.38 -12.21
N GLU A 46 -21.52 -0.54 -13.13
CA GLU A 46 -20.58 -1.64 -12.88
C GLU A 46 -19.17 -1.13 -12.59
N GLU A 47 -18.67 -0.15 -13.35
CA GLU A 47 -17.38 0.49 -13.09
C GLU A 47 -17.36 1.13 -11.69
N LEU A 48 -18.41 1.88 -11.33
CA LEU A 48 -18.51 2.52 -10.01
C LEU A 48 -18.72 1.54 -8.85
N ALA A 49 -19.17 0.32 -9.11
CA ALA A 49 -19.22 -0.77 -8.12
C ALA A 49 -17.85 -1.46 -7.96
N ALA A 50 -17.08 -1.53 -9.04
CA ALA A 50 -15.72 -2.10 -9.08
C ALA A 50 -14.64 -1.14 -8.53
N LEU A 51 -14.94 0.14 -8.39
CA LEU A 51 -14.00 1.17 -7.93
C LEU A 51 -13.46 0.88 -6.51
N ARG A 52 -12.13 0.90 -6.34
CA ARG A 52 -11.41 0.77 -5.06
C ARG A 52 -10.22 1.74 -4.98
N PRO A 53 -9.87 2.24 -3.77
CA PRO A 53 -8.66 3.02 -3.56
C PRO A 53 -7.49 2.09 -3.22
N VAL A 54 -6.33 2.40 -3.77
CA VAL A 54 -5.09 1.61 -3.64
C VAL A 54 -3.99 2.51 -3.10
N LEU A 55 -3.42 2.17 -1.94
CA LEU A 55 -2.18 2.79 -1.49
C LEU A 55 -1.01 2.28 -2.33
N ILE A 56 -0.19 3.20 -2.82
CA ILE A 56 0.96 2.92 -3.67
C ILE A 56 2.14 3.78 -3.26
N GLY A 57 3.33 3.19 -3.22
CA GLY A 57 4.58 3.93 -3.00
C GLY A 57 4.86 4.88 -4.16
N ARG A 58 5.26 6.11 -3.86
CA ARG A 58 5.53 7.19 -4.82
C ARG A 58 6.49 6.74 -5.92
N LYS A 59 7.58 6.07 -5.54
CA LYS A 59 8.56 5.52 -6.49
C LYS A 59 7.93 4.59 -7.52
N TYR A 60 7.02 3.71 -7.10
CA TYR A 60 6.35 2.76 -8.00
C TYR A 60 5.34 3.46 -8.90
N LEU A 61 4.60 4.42 -8.35
CA LEU A 61 3.66 5.21 -9.13
C LEU A 61 4.37 6.09 -10.17
N ASP A 62 5.51 6.69 -9.83
CA ASP A 62 6.30 7.49 -10.78
C ASP A 62 6.81 6.65 -11.94
N GLN A 63 7.26 5.42 -11.67
CA GLN A 63 7.65 4.47 -12.73
C GLN A 63 6.46 4.09 -13.61
N ALA A 64 5.28 3.83 -13.02
CA ALA A 64 4.06 3.53 -13.77
C ALA A 64 3.64 4.71 -14.66
N ARG A 65 3.67 5.94 -14.10
CA ARG A 65 3.39 7.18 -14.83
C ARG A 65 4.36 7.41 -15.97
N GLN A 66 5.65 7.16 -15.77
CA GLN A 66 6.65 7.32 -16.83
C GLN A 66 6.39 6.36 -18.00
N ARG A 67 6.07 5.09 -17.71
CA ARG A 67 5.70 4.10 -18.74
C ARG A 67 4.44 4.53 -19.49
N LEU A 68 3.41 4.97 -18.76
CA LEU A 68 2.18 5.47 -19.35
C LEU A 68 2.43 6.70 -20.22
N ALA A 69 3.22 7.68 -19.75
CA ALA A 69 3.55 8.88 -20.50
C ALA A 69 4.22 8.56 -21.85
N VAL A 70 5.16 7.60 -21.87
CA VAL A 70 5.79 7.14 -23.12
C VAL A 70 4.76 6.51 -24.06
N GLN A 71 3.82 5.72 -23.52
CA GLN A 71 2.76 5.10 -24.30
C GLN A 71 1.81 6.14 -24.90
N LEU A 72 1.35 7.10 -24.09
CA LEU A 72 0.48 8.19 -24.53
C LEU A 72 1.18 9.05 -25.58
N ALA A 73 2.46 9.36 -25.41
CA ALA A 73 3.26 10.11 -26.39
C ALA A 73 3.41 9.37 -27.73
N ARG A 74 3.46 8.03 -27.73
CA ARG A 74 3.48 7.24 -28.97
C ARG A 74 2.13 7.26 -29.68
N MET A 75 1.04 7.25 -28.92
CA MET A 75 -0.31 7.12 -29.48
C MET A 75 -0.94 8.44 -29.89
N SER A 76 -0.48 9.53 -29.30
CA SER A 76 -0.83 10.88 -29.72
C SER A 76 -0.10 11.36 -30.98
N ARG A 77 0.79 10.54 -31.56
CA ARG A 77 1.52 10.92 -32.78
C ARG A 77 0.55 11.17 -33.94
N GLY A 78 0.65 12.36 -34.52
CA GLY A 78 -0.19 12.77 -35.64
C GLY A 78 -1.57 13.30 -35.23
N MET A 79 -1.84 13.47 -33.93
CA MET A 79 -2.98 14.27 -33.47
C MET A 79 -2.61 15.76 -33.55
N ASP A 80 -3.53 16.59 -34.02
CA ASP A 80 -3.32 18.05 -34.16
C ASP A 80 -3.22 18.75 -32.79
N ASP A 81 -4.04 18.32 -31.81
CA ASP A 81 -4.01 18.81 -30.43
C ASP A 81 -4.16 17.64 -29.43
N PRO A 82 -3.05 16.99 -29.04
CA PRO A 82 -3.12 15.83 -28.16
C PRO A 82 -3.31 16.16 -26.68
N GLY A 83 -3.18 17.44 -26.28
CA GLY A 83 -3.18 17.85 -24.86
C GLY A 83 -4.39 17.33 -24.08
N PRO A 84 -5.63 17.65 -24.50
CA PRO A 84 -6.84 17.18 -23.83
C PRO A 84 -6.95 15.66 -23.76
N TRP A 85 -6.53 14.95 -24.82
CA TRP A 85 -6.54 13.49 -24.84
C TRP A 85 -5.53 12.90 -23.86
N VAL A 86 -4.32 13.47 -23.75
CA VAL A 86 -3.32 13.04 -22.77
C VAL A 86 -3.81 13.28 -21.35
N GLU A 87 -4.44 14.43 -21.08
CA GLU A 87 -5.02 14.73 -19.76
C GLU A 87 -6.13 13.74 -19.39
N ASP A 88 -7.03 13.42 -20.32
CA ASP A 88 -8.11 12.45 -20.07
C ASP A 88 -7.59 11.02 -19.83
N ASN A 89 -6.40 10.69 -20.31
CA ASN A 89 -5.75 9.40 -20.08
C ASN A 89 -4.75 9.41 -18.91
N ALA A 90 -4.51 10.56 -18.29
CA ALA A 90 -3.70 10.64 -17.08
C ALA A 90 -4.42 10.01 -15.89
N LEU A 91 -3.66 9.39 -14.98
CA LEU A 91 -4.17 8.71 -13.80
C LEU A 91 -4.66 9.70 -12.74
N VAL A 92 -5.82 9.43 -12.16
CA VAL A 92 -6.30 10.17 -10.98
C VAL A 92 -5.56 9.67 -9.74
N VAL A 93 -4.91 10.58 -9.02
CA VAL A 93 -4.10 10.27 -7.83
C VAL A 93 -4.33 11.34 -6.77
N ARG A 94 -4.32 10.93 -5.50
CA ARG A 94 -4.31 11.83 -4.34
C ARG A 94 -3.07 11.59 -3.50
N ASP A 95 -2.58 12.63 -2.83
CA ASP A 95 -1.58 12.46 -1.80
C ASP A 95 -2.16 11.74 -0.56
N PHE A 96 -1.28 10.97 0.08
CA PHE A 96 -1.47 10.48 1.44
C PHE A 96 -0.37 11.10 2.32
N PHE A 97 0.36 10.32 3.11
CA PHE A 97 1.47 10.76 3.94
C PHE A 97 2.80 10.22 3.40
N ALA A 98 3.89 10.90 3.77
CA ALA A 98 5.26 10.53 3.42
C ALA A 98 5.44 10.28 1.90
N ASP A 99 5.99 9.12 1.55
CA ASP A 99 6.22 8.66 0.19
C ASP A 99 5.09 7.76 -0.34
N VAL A 100 3.86 7.89 0.18
CA VAL A 100 2.70 7.10 -0.24
C VAL A 100 1.65 8.00 -0.89
N GLN A 101 1.03 7.48 -1.96
CA GLN A 101 -0.09 8.12 -2.66
C GLN A 101 -1.28 7.15 -2.76
N ILE A 102 -2.44 7.72 -3.05
CA ILE A 102 -3.69 6.99 -3.30
C ILE A 102 -3.96 7.01 -4.80
N MET A 103 -4.04 5.83 -5.39
CA MET A 103 -4.52 5.63 -6.75
C MET A 103 -5.90 4.96 -6.71
N TYR A 104 -6.63 4.99 -7.81
CA TYR A 104 -7.92 4.32 -7.93
C TYR A 104 -7.87 3.26 -9.02
N ALA A 105 -8.46 2.11 -8.73
CA ALA A 105 -8.57 1.00 -9.66
C ALA A 105 -10.02 0.51 -9.73
N LEU A 106 -10.41 0.02 -10.90
CA LEU A 106 -11.59 -0.80 -11.09
C LEU A 106 -11.15 -2.24 -11.00
N GLU A 107 -11.74 -3.00 -10.09
CA GLU A 107 -11.49 -4.43 -9.99
C GLU A 107 -12.66 -5.26 -10.50
N PHE A 108 -12.35 -6.05 -11.52
CA PHE A 108 -13.24 -7.05 -12.07
C PHE A 108 -12.65 -8.44 -11.82
N LYS A 109 -13.43 -9.49 -12.10
CA LYS A 109 -13.05 -10.87 -11.80
C LYS A 109 -11.75 -11.32 -12.50
N GLU A 110 -11.49 -10.82 -13.69
CA GLU A 110 -10.39 -11.29 -14.55
C GLU A 110 -9.31 -10.23 -14.79
N ASN A 111 -9.58 -8.97 -14.48
CA ASN A 111 -8.67 -7.87 -14.71
C ASN A 111 -8.90 -6.70 -13.73
N ALA A 112 -7.89 -5.85 -13.62
CA ALA A 112 -7.99 -4.56 -12.97
C ALA A 112 -7.67 -3.46 -13.99
N GLN A 113 -8.29 -2.30 -13.83
CA GLN A 113 -8.06 -1.14 -14.68
C GLN A 113 -7.81 0.10 -13.82
N LEU A 114 -6.77 0.87 -14.12
CA LEU A 114 -6.50 2.13 -13.43
C LEU A 114 -7.46 3.22 -13.88
N VAL A 115 -7.90 4.06 -12.94
CA VAL A 115 -8.85 5.14 -13.21
C VAL A 115 -8.13 6.37 -13.77
N SER A 116 -8.56 6.82 -14.94
CA SER A 116 -8.09 8.05 -15.57
C SER A 116 -9.02 9.25 -15.31
N HIS A 117 -8.53 10.46 -15.57
CA HIS A 117 -9.34 11.67 -15.48
C HIS A 117 -10.55 11.62 -16.43
N GLY A 118 -10.39 11.07 -17.63
CA GLY A 118 -11.47 10.87 -18.59
C GLY A 118 -12.57 9.95 -18.05
N MET A 119 -12.22 8.85 -17.39
CA MET A 119 -13.19 7.96 -16.74
C MET A 119 -13.97 8.71 -15.64
N MET A 120 -13.26 9.42 -14.76
CA MET A 120 -13.85 10.22 -13.69
C MET A 120 -14.83 11.28 -14.24
N LYS A 121 -14.43 12.01 -15.30
CA LYS A 121 -15.28 13.00 -15.98
C LYS A 121 -16.53 12.35 -16.58
N ARG A 122 -16.41 11.18 -17.22
CA ARG A 122 -17.56 10.44 -17.79
C ARG A 122 -18.57 10.03 -16.73
N TRP A 123 -18.12 9.69 -15.53
CA TRP A 123 -19.03 9.39 -14.40
C TRP A 123 -19.62 10.64 -13.74
N GLY A 124 -19.26 11.84 -14.19
CA GLY A 124 -19.69 13.10 -13.57
C GLY A 124 -19.17 13.24 -12.13
N MET A 125 -17.95 12.74 -11.85
CA MET A 125 -17.32 12.82 -10.55
C MET A 125 -16.23 13.88 -10.52
N ASP A 126 -16.09 14.54 -9.37
CA ASP A 126 -14.88 15.25 -8.98
C ASP A 126 -13.97 14.32 -8.14
N PRO A 127 -12.71 14.71 -7.86
CA PRO A 127 -11.78 13.88 -7.10
C PRO A 127 -12.27 13.47 -5.71
N ASP A 128 -13.02 14.35 -5.02
CA ASP A 128 -13.50 14.07 -3.67
C ASP A 128 -14.63 13.03 -3.69
N ARG A 129 -15.59 13.17 -4.61
CA ARG A 129 -16.68 12.22 -4.80
C ARG A 129 -16.17 10.86 -5.25
N LEU A 130 -15.17 10.84 -6.13
CA LEU A 130 -14.47 9.61 -6.53
C LEU A 130 -13.86 8.93 -5.29
N HIS A 131 -13.14 9.69 -4.46
CA HIS A 131 -12.50 9.18 -3.26
C HIS A 131 -13.50 8.60 -2.27
N GLN A 132 -14.57 9.34 -1.96
CA GLN A 132 -15.60 8.89 -1.02
C GLN A 132 -16.32 7.63 -1.52
N ARG A 133 -16.61 7.55 -2.83
CA ARG A 133 -17.20 6.33 -3.42
C ARG A 133 -16.25 5.14 -3.30
N ALA A 134 -14.97 5.34 -3.57
CA ALA A 134 -13.95 4.30 -3.46
C ALA A 134 -13.82 3.80 -2.01
N LEU A 135 -13.80 4.69 -1.02
CA LEU A 135 -13.77 4.31 0.41
C LEU A 135 -15.02 3.50 0.81
N ALA A 136 -16.21 3.95 0.41
CA ALA A 136 -17.45 3.24 0.70
C ALA A 136 -17.46 1.82 0.09
N ASN A 137 -16.86 1.65 -1.08
CA ASN A 137 -16.71 0.35 -1.71
C ASN A 137 -15.68 -0.54 -1.02
N LEU A 138 -14.54 0.03 -0.60
CA LEU A 138 -13.52 -0.67 0.16
C LEU A 138 -14.07 -1.18 1.50
N ASP A 139 -14.84 -0.36 2.19
CA ASP A 139 -15.42 -0.71 3.49
C ASP A 139 -16.40 -1.90 3.41
N ARG A 140 -17.17 -1.99 2.31
CA ARG A 140 -18.03 -3.15 2.06
C ARG A 140 -17.26 -4.42 1.72
N ALA A 141 -15.97 -4.33 1.35
CA ALA A 141 -15.16 -5.47 0.96
C ALA A 141 -14.73 -6.36 2.15
N GLY A 142 -14.98 -5.94 3.40
CA GLY A 142 -14.84 -6.80 4.57
C GLY A 142 -14.07 -6.17 5.73
N GLU A 143 -14.14 -6.83 6.88
CA GLU A 143 -13.55 -6.38 8.14
C GLU A 143 -12.01 -6.40 8.13
N ILE A 144 -11.42 -5.64 9.06
CA ILE A 144 -9.98 -5.70 9.36
C ILE A 144 -9.74 -6.91 10.27
N ALA A 145 -9.34 -8.04 9.67
CA ALA A 145 -8.97 -9.24 10.42
C ALA A 145 -7.57 -9.08 11.04
N VAL A 146 -7.53 -8.63 12.30
CA VAL A 146 -6.29 -8.47 13.07
C VAL A 146 -5.85 -9.82 13.64
N LYS A 147 -4.58 -10.18 13.42
CA LYS A 147 -3.93 -11.35 14.01
C LYS A 147 -2.76 -10.91 14.87
N GLN A 148 -2.54 -11.59 15.99
CA GLN A 148 -1.32 -11.42 16.77
C GLN A 148 -0.17 -12.20 16.13
N VAL A 149 1.03 -11.62 16.06
CA VAL A 149 2.20 -12.28 15.46
C VAL A 149 2.78 -13.28 16.46
N GLY A 150 2.43 -14.56 16.31
CA GLY A 150 3.07 -15.70 16.99
C GLY A 150 3.47 -15.44 18.45
N LYS A 151 4.78 -15.49 18.72
CA LYS A 151 5.38 -15.30 20.06
C LYS A 151 5.56 -13.83 20.48
N LEU A 152 5.10 -12.88 19.68
CA LEU A 152 5.23 -11.44 19.93
C LEU A 152 3.84 -10.87 20.28
N PRO A 153 3.42 -10.92 21.57
CA PRO A 153 2.09 -10.50 21.97
C PRO A 153 1.82 -9.00 21.83
N TRP A 154 2.86 -8.21 21.64
CA TRP A 154 2.79 -6.78 21.42
C TRP A 154 2.64 -6.42 19.93
N LEU A 155 2.80 -7.38 19.01
CA LEU A 155 2.81 -7.14 17.56
C LEU A 155 1.58 -7.77 16.89
N HIS A 156 0.93 -6.97 16.04
CA HIS A 156 -0.26 -7.35 15.30
C HIS A 156 -0.02 -7.23 13.80
N VAL A 157 -0.73 -8.03 13.03
CA VAL A 157 -0.67 -8.06 11.57
C VAL A 157 -2.07 -8.13 10.98
N ILE A 158 -2.27 -7.41 9.88
CA ILE A 158 -3.38 -7.57 8.95
C ILE A 158 -2.76 -8.07 7.66
N GLU A 159 -3.20 -9.24 7.22
CA GLU A 159 -2.76 -9.86 5.98
C GLU A 159 -3.99 -10.28 5.19
N THR A 160 -4.02 -9.88 3.92
CA THR A 160 -5.20 -10.08 3.07
C THR A 160 -4.80 -10.63 1.71
N GLU A 161 -5.54 -11.62 1.22
CA GLU A 161 -5.36 -12.15 -0.14
C GLU A 161 -5.98 -11.24 -1.21
N ASP A 162 -6.90 -10.34 -0.83
CA ASP A 162 -7.64 -9.48 -1.74
C ASP A 162 -6.85 -8.27 -2.26
N GLY A 163 -5.66 -8.01 -1.71
CA GLY A 163 -4.86 -6.88 -2.15
C GLY A 163 -5.16 -5.55 -1.48
N TYR A 164 -5.84 -5.53 -0.33
CA TYR A 164 -6.29 -4.28 0.28
C TYR A 164 -5.93 -4.09 1.75
N ALA A 165 -5.03 -4.89 2.33
CA ALA A 165 -4.57 -4.68 3.71
C ALA A 165 -4.09 -3.24 3.94
N ALA A 166 -3.18 -2.75 3.10
CA ALA A 166 -2.68 -1.39 3.20
C ALA A 166 -3.78 -0.36 2.95
N SER A 167 -4.62 -0.55 1.93
CA SER A 167 -5.71 0.39 1.64
C SER A 167 -6.74 0.52 2.77
N ARG A 168 -6.94 -0.52 3.58
CA ARG A 168 -7.82 -0.47 4.77
C ARG A 168 -7.32 0.51 5.85
N VAL A 169 -6.08 1.01 5.74
CA VAL A 169 -5.58 2.15 6.52
C VAL A 169 -6.40 3.43 6.26
N LEU A 170 -6.98 3.57 5.07
CA LEU A 170 -7.85 4.70 4.73
C LEU A 170 -9.21 4.67 5.45
N LEU A 171 -9.62 3.53 6.02
CA LEU A 171 -10.87 3.39 6.76
C LEU A 171 -10.70 3.86 8.21
N HIS A 172 -10.52 5.17 8.39
CA HIS A 172 -10.22 5.82 9.66
C HIS A 172 -11.11 5.36 10.83
N TRP A 173 -12.40 5.17 10.58
CA TRP A 173 -13.35 4.73 11.60
C TRP A 173 -13.05 3.32 12.14
N ARG A 174 -12.55 2.40 11.31
CA ARG A 174 -12.15 1.04 11.73
C ARG A 174 -10.95 1.10 12.66
N TRP A 175 -10.02 2.02 12.42
CA TRP A 175 -8.86 2.23 13.28
C TRP A 175 -9.23 2.90 14.59
N ALA A 176 -10.16 3.85 14.57
CA ALA A 176 -10.75 4.41 15.78
C ALA A 176 -11.38 3.29 16.65
N GLU A 177 -12.13 2.35 16.06
CA GLU A 177 -12.66 1.20 16.79
C GLU A 177 -11.57 0.30 17.39
N LEU A 178 -10.50 0.01 16.62
CA LEU A 178 -9.38 -0.79 17.12
C LEU A 178 -8.68 -0.15 18.33
N THR A 179 -8.58 1.18 18.38
CA THR A 179 -7.99 1.87 19.54
C THR A 179 -8.75 1.67 20.83
N LEU A 180 -10.06 1.42 20.78
CA LEU A 180 -10.87 1.17 21.98
C LEU A 180 -10.44 -0.11 22.71
N GLY A 181 -9.86 -1.08 21.99
CA GLY A 181 -9.41 -2.36 22.55
C GLY A 181 -7.89 -2.49 22.71
N LEU A 182 -7.10 -1.78 21.90
CA LEU A 182 -5.65 -1.97 21.82
C LEU A 182 -4.83 -0.82 22.44
N GLY A 183 -5.42 0.36 22.61
CA GLY A 183 -4.76 1.56 23.16
C GLY A 183 -4.93 2.79 22.28
N GLU A 184 -4.74 3.97 22.87
CA GLU A 184 -5.04 5.27 22.24
C GLU A 184 -4.11 5.65 21.07
N ALA A 185 -2.92 5.06 21.00
CA ALA A 185 -1.95 5.30 19.94
C ALA A 185 -1.51 3.97 19.32
N LEU A 186 -1.60 3.90 17.99
CA LEU A 186 -1.11 2.76 17.21
C LEU A 186 0.00 3.23 16.29
N ILE A 187 1.10 2.49 16.26
CA ILE A 187 2.19 2.71 15.31
C ILE A 187 2.17 1.54 14.34
N LEU A 188 2.08 1.84 13.04
CA LEU A 188 2.00 0.84 11.98
C LEU A 188 3.05 1.05 10.90
N GLY A 189 3.32 0.01 10.13
CA GLY A 189 3.97 0.07 8.84
C GLY A 189 3.17 -0.65 7.77
N MET A 190 3.30 -0.18 6.53
CA MET A 190 2.65 -0.74 5.33
C MET A 190 3.72 -1.17 4.33
N PRO A 191 4.45 -2.27 4.60
CA PRO A 191 5.57 -2.70 3.75
C PRO A 191 5.12 -3.03 2.34
N THR A 192 3.97 -3.68 2.19
CA THR A 192 3.38 -4.10 0.91
C THR A 192 1.89 -3.82 0.90
N ARG A 193 1.28 -4.00 -0.28
CA ARG A 193 -0.17 -3.87 -0.46
C ARG A 193 -0.98 -4.83 0.42
N ASP A 194 -0.42 -6.01 0.67
CA ASP A 194 -1.13 -7.16 1.24
C ASP A 194 -0.86 -7.33 2.74
N VAL A 195 0.05 -6.54 3.32
CA VAL A 195 0.46 -6.63 4.72
C VAL A 195 0.49 -5.26 5.41
N VAL A 196 -0.13 -5.18 6.58
CA VAL A 196 0.05 -4.10 7.56
C VAL A 196 0.49 -4.72 8.88
N VAL A 197 1.56 -4.19 9.46
CA VAL A 197 2.05 -4.61 10.79
C VAL A 197 1.97 -3.44 11.75
N PHE A 198 1.53 -3.66 12.98
CA PHE A 198 1.31 -2.57 13.92
C PHE A 198 1.39 -2.99 15.38
N THR A 199 1.59 -2.01 16.25
CA THR A 199 1.66 -2.18 17.70
C THR A 199 1.07 -0.98 18.42
N ALA A 200 0.52 -1.20 19.60
CA ALA A 200 0.15 -0.14 20.54
C ALA A 200 1.29 0.20 21.52
N VAL A 201 2.38 -0.57 21.51
CA VAL A 201 3.48 -0.42 22.47
C VAL A 201 4.51 0.57 21.94
N GLN A 202 4.82 1.59 22.74
CA GLN A 202 5.70 2.70 22.34
C GLN A 202 7.14 2.57 22.90
N GLU A 203 7.49 1.42 23.46
CA GLU A 203 8.86 1.14 23.90
C GLU A 203 9.82 1.12 22.70
N ARG A 204 10.92 1.87 22.79
CA ARG A 204 11.89 2.06 21.70
C ARG A 204 12.35 0.76 21.06
N GLU A 205 12.66 -0.25 21.87
CA GLU A 205 13.12 -1.56 21.39
C GLU A 205 12.05 -2.24 20.50
N LYS A 206 10.78 -2.20 20.90
CA LYS A 206 9.67 -2.79 20.14
C LYS A 206 9.37 -2.01 18.86
N ILE A 207 9.53 -0.69 18.89
CA ILE A 207 9.41 0.14 17.68
C ILE A 207 10.54 -0.14 16.68
N GLU A 208 11.75 -0.38 17.17
CA GLU A 208 12.86 -0.77 16.29
C GLU A 208 12.63 -2.16 15.69
N GLN A 209 12.17 -3.13 16.49
CA GLN A 209 11.77 -4.46 15.98
C GLN A 209 10.60 -4.38 14.97
N LEU A 210 9.64 -3.48 15.17
CA LEU A 210 8.59 -3.20 14.18
C LEU A 210 9.21 -2.67 12.87
N ARG A 211 10.14 -1.72 12.94
CA ARG A 211 10.85 -1.18 11.77
C ARG A 211 11.58 -2.28 11.01
N GLU A 212 12.38 -3.10 11.70
CA GLU A 212 13.09 -4.23 11.10
C GLU A 212 12.12 -5.22 10.44
N THR A 213 10.96 -5.45 11.05
CA THR A 213 9.90 -6.29 10.48
C THR A 213 9.38 -5.69 9.18
N VAL A 214 9.03 -4.40 9.17
CA VAL A 214 8.57 -3.69 7.97
C VAL A 214 9.61 -3.76 6.85
N GLU A 215 10.87 -3.47 7.14
CA GLU A 215 11.95 -3.55 6.15
C GLU A 215 12.19 -4.96 5.62
N THR A 216 12.01 -5.98 6.47
CA THR A 216 12.16 -7.37 6.07
C THR A 216 11.02 -7.81 5.16
N VAL A 217 9.78 -7.49 5.53
CA VAL A 217 8.61 -7.82 4.71
C VAL A 217 8.67 -7.09 3.36
N GLU A 218 8.99 -5.79 3.36
CA GLU A 218 9.10 -4.98 2.13
C GLU A 218 10.14 -5.54 1.15
N ARG A 219 11.29 -6.01 1.66
CA ARG A 219 12.37 -6.55 0.82
C ARG A 219 12.04 -7.91 0.19
N HIS A 220 11.25 -8.73 0.86
CA HIS A 220 11.04 -10.13 0.47
C HIS A 220 9.67 -10.38 -0.17
N GLN A 221 8.72 -9.47 -0.02
CA GLN A 221 7.41 -9.55 -0.67
C GLN A 221 7.32 -8.60 -1.87
N GLY A 222 6.55 -8.98 -2.88
CA GLY A 222 6.32 -8.14 -4.07
C GLY A 222 5.44 -6.92 -3.77
N ARG A 223 5.46 -5.93 -4.69
CA ARG A 223 4.62 -4.71 -4.65
C ARG A 223 4.80 -3.88 -3.35
N PRO A 224 6.02 -3.39 -3.08
CA PRO A 224 6.25 -2.63 -1.88
C PRO A 224 5.61 -1.24 -1.94
N ILE A 225 5.22 -0.73 -0.77
CA ILE A 225 4.60 0.59 -0.62
C ILE A 225 5.59 1.54 0.06
N THR A 226 5.94 1.29 1.32
CA THR A 226 6.86 2.14 2.07
C THR A 226 7.49 1.41 3.25
N ARG A 227 8.66 1.87 3.68
CA ARG A 227 9.32 1.45 4.93
C ARG A 227 9.03 2.41 6.09
N LYS A 228 8.34 3.52 5.81
CA LYS A 228 7.98 4.51 6.81
C LYS A 228 6.95 3.94 7.78
N LEU A 229 7.03 4.42 9.02
CA LEU A 229 6.04 4.11 10.04
C LEU A 229 5.05 5.27 10.12
N PHE A 230 3.83 4.96 10.54
CA PHE A 230 2.73 5.90 10.69
C PHE A 230 2.13 5.75 12.08
N GLN A 231 1.69 6.86 12.66
CA GLN A 231 1.00 6.87 13.93
C GLN A 231 -0.46 7.23 13.73
N TRP A 232 -1.33 6.45 14.34
CA TRP A 232 -2.74 6.79 14.49
C TRP A 232 -2.91 7.78 15.63
N THR A 233 -3.69 8.83 15.37
CA THR A 233 -4.17 9.80 16.36
C THR A 233 -5.69 9.94 16.22
N PRO A 234 -6.41 10.49 17.21
CA PRO A 234 -7.82 10.81 17.07
C PRO A 234 -8.14 11.76 15.88
N GLN A 235 -7.14 12.49 15.37
CA GLN A 235 -7.26 13.37 14.21
C GLN A 235 -6.95 12.65 12.88
N GLY A 236 -6.48 11.40 12.92
CA GLY A 236 -6.10 10.59 11.77
C GLY A 236 -4.65 10.15 11.78
N TRP A 237 -4.15 9.74 10.61
CA TRP A 237 -2.77 9.31 10.42
C TRP A 237 -1.79 10.49 10.41
N GLN A 238 -0.57 10.22 10.87
CA GLN A 238 0.59 11.07 10.66
C GLN A 238 1.83 10.20 10.42
N GLU A 239 2.88 10.76 9.81
CA GLU A 239 4.17 10.07 9.74
C GLU A 239 4.73 9.93 11.16
N TYR A 240 5.20 8.74 11.51
CA TYR A 240 5.83 8.49 12.80
C TYR A 240 7.33 8.80 12.70
N GLU A 241 7.70 9.92 13.34
CA GLU A 241 9.09 10.27 13.60
C GLU A 241 9.47 9.79 15.00
N ALA A 242 10.51 8.97 15.10
CA ALA A 242 11.02 8.57 16.40
C ALA A 242 11.45 9.85 17.17
N PRO A 243 11.09 10.00 18.46
CA PRO A 243 11.54 11.14 19.24
C PRO A 243 13.07 11.24 19.19
N MET A 244 13.60 12.37 18.71
CA MET A 244 15.02 12.69 18.80
C MET A 244 15.40 12.88 20.28
N LEU A 245 15.67 11.79 21.00
CA LEU A 245 16.15 11.86 22.40
C LEU A 245 17.61 11.40 22.57
N ASP A 246 18.36 11.20 21.48
CA ASP A 246 19.77 10.76 21.52
C ASP A 246 20.78 11.82 21.01
N GLN A 247 20.59 13.08 21.40
CA GLN A 247 21.72 14.04 21.38
C GLN A 247 22.01 14.60 22.78
N ALA A 248 21.00 14.75 23.63
CA ALA A 248 21.18 15.30 24.98
C ALA A 248 21.75 14.30 26.00
N GLU A 249 21.54 12.99 25.83
CA GLU A 249 22.08 11.97 26.77
C GLU A 249 23.51 11.55 26.44
N GLN A 250 23.93 11.64 25.17
CA GLN A 250 25.33 11.41 24.78
C GLN A 250 26.25 12.56 25.22
N GLU A 251 25.76 13.81 25.28
CA GLU A 251 26.52 14.96 25.80
C GLU A 251 26.61 14.98 27.33
N ARG A 252 25.61 14.45 28.05
CA ARG A 252 25.65 14.36 29.53
C ARG A 252 26.48 13.19 30.06
N GLY A 253 26.76 12.18 29.24
CA GLY A 253 27.66 11.08 29.58
C GLY A 253 29.14 11.35 29.29
N GLN A 254 29.48 12.50 28.71
CA GLN A 254 30.85 12.90 28.35
C GLN A 254 31.35 14.16 29.07
N GLN A 255 30.62 14.65 30.08
CA GLN A 255 31.04 15.77 30.94
C GLN A 255 31.40 15.31 32.36
#